data_AF-A0A080Z7N1-F1
#
_entry.id   AF-A0A080Z7N1-F1
#
_cell.length_a   1.000
_cell.length_b   1.000
_cell.length_c   1.000
_cell.angle_alpha   90.00
_cell.angle_beta   90.00
_cell.angle_gamma   90.00
#
_symmetry.space_group_name_H-M   'P 1'
#
loop_
_entity.id
_entity.type
_entity.pdbx_description
1 polymer ?
#
loop_
_entity_poly.entity_id
_entity_poly.type
_entity_poly.pdbx_seq_one_letter_code
_entity_poly.pdbx_strand_id
1 'polypeptide(L)'
;MPTSRRSYSIAEKVSILSSYDTGAQGSGFHALGRRHDISPSTIRGWWSHKEELQAALRDRQVPTRSQEGLRVKDSYIRLQAKKIYRQLYGADATGFEASSGWLARFKIRRNLVSRRQTTTRSLPVDVPGICRGFIQRAQYLIVKHGIKP
;
A
#
# COMPACT_ATOMS: atom_id res chain seq x y z
N MET A 1 30.20 -1.14 -24.66
CA MET A 1 28.91 -1.83 -24.41
C MET A 1 28.23 -1.18 -23.22
N PRO A 2 26.99 -0.67 -23.33
CA PRO A 2 26.28 -0.16 -22.17
C PRO A 2 25.85 -1.36 -21.31
N THR A 3 26.63 -1.71 -20.30
CA THR A 3 26.19 -2.64 -19.25
C THR A 3 25.14 -1.92 -18.41
N SER A 4 23.87 -2.01 -18.81
CA SER A 4 22.75 -1.51 -18.02
C SER A 4 22.73 -2.25 -16.69
N ARG A 5 23.09 -1.56 -15.62
CA ARG A 5 23.09 -2.13 -14.27
C ARG A 5 21.64 -2.30 -13.81
N ARG A 6 21.15 -3.54 -13.82
CA ARG A 6 19.85 -3.87 -13.26
C ARG A 6 19.81 -3.51 -11.78
N SER A 7 18.80 -2.72 -11.39
CA SER A 7 18.56 -2.35 -10.00
C SER A 7 17.52 -3.28 -9.40
N TYR A 8 17.82 -3.85 -8.22
CA TYR A 8 16.94 -4.80 -7.53
C TYR A 8 16.30 -4.14 -6.32
N SER A 9 14.99 -4.30 -6.16
CA SER A 9 14.28 -3.79 -4.98
C SER A 9 14.63 -4.59 -3.71
N ILE A 10 14.46 -4.01 -2.52
CA ILE A 10 14.70 -4.74 -1.25
C ILE A 10 13.79 -5.97 -1.15
N ALA A 11 12.53 -5.85 -1.58
CA ALA A 11 11.58 -6.96 -1.57
C ALA A 11 12.00 -8.08 -2.54
N GLU A 12 12.46 -7.71 -3.75
CA GLU A 12 12.97 -8.67 -4.74
C GLU A 12 14.22 -9.39 -4.23
N LYS A 13 15.17 -8.66 -3.63
CA LYS A 13 16.35 -9.27 -2.99
C LYS A 13 15.94 -10.27 -1.90
N VAL A 14 15.05 -9.88 -0.98
CA VAL A 14 14.57 -10.76 0.09
C VAL A 14 13.83 -11.99 -0.46
N SER A 15 13.01 -11.83 -1.51
CA SER A 15 12.29 -12.93 -2.16
C SER A 15 13.22 -13.92 -2.87
N ILE A 16 14.31 -13.45 -3.46
CA ILE A 16 15.30 -14.31 -4.10
C ILE A 16 16.07 -15.09 -3.02
N LEU A 17 16.44 -14.42 -1.91
CA LEU A 17 17.13 -15.06 -0.78
C LEU A 17 16.25 -16.04 -0.01
N SER A 18 14.92 -15.89 0.01
CA SER A 18 14.04 -16.87 0.69
C SER A 18 14.01 -18.23 0.00
N SER A 19 14.47 -18.32 -1.25
CA SER A 19 14.59 -19.58 -2.00
C SER A 19 15.95 -20.27 -1.78
N TYR A 20 16.86 -19.64 -1.03
CA TYR A 20 18.15 -20.22 -0.66
C TYR A 20 18.00 -21.16 0.53
N ASP A 21 18.59 -22.35 0.42
CA ASP A 21 18.66 -23.31 1.52
C ASP A 21 20.09 -23.85 1.63
N THR A 22 20.64 -23.87 2.84
CA THR A 22 21.98 -24.37 3.12
C THR A 22 21.98 -25.90 3.06
N GLY A 23 22.54 -26.47 1.99
CA GLY A 23 22.77 -27.91 1.88
C GLY A 23 21.78 -28.65 0.98
N ALA A 24 20.77 -27.98 0.42
CA ALA A 24 19.86 -28.59 -0.55
C ALA A 24 20.41 -28.49 -1.99
N GLN A 25 20.29 -29.58 -2.75
CA GLN A 25 20.70 -29.63 -4.15
C GLN A 25 19.81 -28.69 -4.98
N GLY A 26 20.42 -27.76 -5.72
CA GLY A 26 19.71 -26.83 -6.60
C GLY A 26 19.16 -25.55 -5.95
N SER A 27 19.48 -25.27 -4.69
CA SER A 27 19.13 -24.01 -3.99
C SER A 27 20.34 -23.12 -3.66
N GLY A 28 21.57 -23.57 -3.96
CA GLY A 28 22.78 -22.79 -3.73
C GLY A 28 22.91 -21.55 -4.63
N PHE A 29 23.87 -20.67 -4.32
CA PHE A 29 24.05 -19.39 -5.03
C PHE A 29 24.20 -19.51 -6.56
N HIS A 30 24.82 -20.60 -7.05
CA HIS A 30 24.96 -20.85 -8.49
C HIS A 30 23.63 -21.28 -9.15
N ALA A 31 22.78 -22.00 -8.42
CA ALA A 31 21.46 -22.38 -8.92
C ALA A 31 20.51 -21.18 -8.95
N LEU A 32 20.51 -20.37 -7.87
CA LEU A 32 19.75 -19.11 -7.83
C LEU A 32 20.23 -18.12 -8.88
N GLY A 33 21.54 -18.03 -9.10
CA GLY A 33 22.11 -17.16 -10.11
C GLY A 33 21.65 -17.53 -11.52
N ARG A 34 21.61 -18.82 -11.85
CA ARG A 34 21.06 -19.30 -13.13
C ARG A 34 19.56 -19.04 -13.28
N ARG A 35 18.78 -19.20 -12.20
CA ARG A 35 17.32 -19.01 -12.24
C ARG A 35 16.92 -17.55 -12.44
N HIS A 36 17.65 -16.62 -11.83
CA HIS A 36 17.29 -15.20 -11.83
C HIS A 36 18.15 -14.32 -12.76
N ASP A 37 19.09 -14.92 -13.48
CA ASP A 37 20.10 -14.23 -14.29
C ASP A 37 20.91 -13.21 -13.46
N ILE A 38 21.47 -13.69 -12.34
CA ILE A 38 22.22 -12.89 -11.38
C ILE A 38 23.56 -13.57 -11.08
N SER A 39 24.64 -12.81 -11.05
CA SER A 39 25.93 -13.36 -10.62
C SER A 39 25.83 -13.94 -9.20
N PRO A 40 26.34 -15.16 -8.96
CA PRO A 40 26.42 -15.74 -7.62
C PRO A 40 27.17 -14.85 -6.61
N SER A 41 28.12 -14.03 -7.08
CA SER A 41 28.82 -13.05 -6.22
C SER A 41 27.88 -11.96 -5.69
N THR A 42 26.93 -11.51 -6.50
CA THR A 42 25.92 -10.52 -6.11
C THR A 42 24.96 -11.10 -5.08
N ILE A 43 24.52 -12.35 -5.27
CA ILE A 43 23.65 -13.04 -4.33
C ILE A 43 24.36 -13.26 -2.99
N ARG A 44 25.63 -13.66 -3.00
CA ARG A 44 26.46 -13.76 -1.79
C ARG A 44 26.55 -12.44 -1.04
N GLY A 45 26.79 -11.33 -1.76
CA GLY A 45 26.82 -10.00 -1.14
C GLY A 45 25.51 -9.61 -0.47
N TRP A 46 24.36 -9.97 -1.06
CA TRP A 46 23.05 -9.75 -0.42
C TRP A 46 22.83 -10.67 0.78
N TRP A 47 23.27 -11.93 0.69
CA TRP A 47 23.15 -12.89 1.78
C TRP A 47 23.93 -12.45 3.03
N SER A 48 25.12 -11.87 2.86
CA SER A 48 25.92 -11.28 3.97
C SER A 48 25.18 -10.17 4.72
N HIS A 49 24.29 -9.44 4.04
CA HIS A 49 23.50 -8.34 4.63
C HIS A 49 22.01 -8.71 4.71
N LYS A 50 21.67 -10.01 4.78
CA LYS A 50 20.27 -10.46 4.72
C LYS A 50 19.42 -9.90 5.86
N GLU A 51 20.01 -9.76 7.04
CA GLU A 51 19.31 -9.26 8.24
C GLU A 51 18.97 -7.78 8.10
N GLU A 52 19.90 -6.97 7.58
CA GLU A 52 19.67 -5.56 7.24
C GLU A 52 18.60 -5.41 6.15
N LEU A 53 18.62 -6.27 5.13
CA LEU A 53 17.60 -6.28 4.08
C LEU A 53 16.21 -6.62 4.65
N GLN A 54 16.13 -7.60 5.56
CA GLN A 54 14.89 -7.95 6.24
C GLN A 54 14.42 -6.84 7.19
N ALA A 55 15.33 -6.21 7.95
CA ALA A 55 15.01 -5.07 8.81
C ALA A 55 14.49 -3.88 7.97
N ALA A 56 15.17 -3.53 6.88
CA ALA A 56 14.72 -2.48 5.97
C ALA A 56 13.38 -2.80 5.31
N LEU A 57 13.09 -4.08 5.03
CA LEU A 57 11.77 -4.52 4.55
C LEU A 57 10.69 -4.37 5.62
N ARG A 58 10.98 -4.77 6.87
CA ARG A 58 10.08 -4.60 8.02
C ARG A 58 9.81 -3.12 8.31
N ASP A 59 10.82 -2.27 8.31
CA ASP A 59 10.66 -0.83 8.50
C ASP A 59 9.77 -0.22 7.43
N ARG A 60 9.87 -0.68 6.18
CA ARG A 60 8.99 -0.23 5.09
C ARG A 60 7.54 -0.63 5.35
N GLN A 61 7.29 -1.76 5.98
CA GLN A 61 5.97 -2.16 6.43
C GLN A 61 5.64 -1.42 7.73
N VAL A 62 5.08 -0.20 7.60
CA VAL A 62 4.45 0.42 8.77
C VAL A 62 3.32 -0.52 9.21
N PRO A 63 3.33 -1.02 10.46
CA PRO A 63 2.18 -1.76 10.96
C PRO A 63 0.99 -0.81 10.84
N THR A 64 0.09 -1.10 9.92
CA THR A 64 -1.15 -0.34 9.78
C THR A 64 -1.95 -0.60 11.04
N ARG A 65 -1.75 0.24 12.06
CA ARG A 65 -2.65 0.41 13.21
C ARG A 65 -4.02 0.97 12.78
N SER A 66 -4.49 0.66 11.57
CA SER A 66 -5.92 0.70 11.27
C SER A 66 -6.51 -0.64 11.69
N GLN A 67 -6.28 -1.08 12.94
CA GLN A 67 -6.99 -2.24 13.50
C GLN A 67 -8.51 -1.98 13.55
N GLU A 68 -8.93 -0.72 13.46
CA GLU A 68 -10.33 -0.29 13.47
C GLU A 68 -10.86 0.13 12.09
N GLY A 69 -10.09 -0.03 11.00
CA GLY A 69 -10.51 0.39 9.66
C GLY A 69 -10.69 1.92 9.48
N LEU A 70 -10.30 2.72 10.48
CA LEU A 70 -10.43 4.17 10.46
C LEU A 70 -9.47 4.80 9.45
N ARG A 71 -10.03 5.57 8.53
CA ARG A 71 -9.26 6.33 7.54
C ARG A 71 -8.62 7.55 8.20
N VAL A 72 -7.29 7.61 8.16
CA VAL A 72 -6.55 8.84 8.48
C VAL A 72 -6.55 9.78 7.28
N LYS A 73 -6.98 11.03 7.49
CA LYS A 73 -6.96 12.08 6.46
C LYS A 73 -5.52 12.53 6.18
N ASP A 74 -5.21 12.79 4.92
CA ASP A 74 -3.90 13.28 4.47
C ASP A 74 -3.48 14.59 5.14
N SER A 75 -4.43 15.49 5.42
CA SER A 75 -4.19 16.72 6.19
C SER A 75 -3.67 16.43 7.59
N TYR A 76 -4.22 15.40 8.25
CA TYR A 76 -3.80 15.00 9.58
C TYR A 76 -2.39 14.42 9.56
N ILE A 77 -2.06 13.58 8.57
CA ILE A 77 -0.71 13.02 8.42
C ILE A 77 0.31 14.14 8.23
N ARG A 78 0.02 15.14 7.37
CA ARG A 78 0.91 16.29 7.16
C ARG A 78 1.07 17.13 8.43
N LEU A 79 -0.02 17.38 9.14
CA LEU A 79 0.02 18.12 10.41
C LEU A 79 0.89 17.41 11.44
N GLN A 80 0.70 16.10 11.62
CA GLN A 80 1.49 15.30 12.56
C GLN A 80 2.96 15.25 12.15
N ALA A 81 3.26 15.09 10.86
CA ALA A 81 4.64 15.10 10.37
C ALA A 81 5.35 16.43 10.69
N LYS A 82 4.67 17.58 10.50
CA LYS A 82 5.21 18.89 10.87
C LYS A 82 5.44 19.02 12.38
N LYS A 83 4.51 18.51 13.22
CA LYS A 83 4.68 18.50 14.68
C LYS A 83 5.90 17.70 15.11
N ILE A 84 6.06 16.48 14.58
CA ILE A 84 7.23 15.63 14.85
C ILE A 84 8.52 16.33 14.43
N TYR A 85 8.54 16.95 13.24
CA TYR A 85 9.71 17.70 12.78
C TYR A 85 10.10 18.83 13.75
N ARG A 86 9.14 19.65 14.18
CA ARG A 86 9.40 20.70 15.17
C ARG A 86 9.85 20.14 16.53
N GLN A 87 9.33 18.99 16.93
CA GLN A 87 9.75 18.33 18.17
C GLN A 87 11.21 17.85 18.10
N LEU A 88 11.66 17.39 16.92
CA LEU A 88 13.03 16.89 16.73
C LEU A 88 14.06 18.00 16.52
N TYR A 89 13.69 19.09 15.84
CA TYR A 89 14.62 20.12 15.39
C TYR A 89 14.39 21.50 16.03
N GLY A 90 13.41 21.63 16.91
CA GLY A 90 13.05 22.88 17.60
C GLY A 90 11.79 23.54 17.04
N ALA A 91 11.15 24.39 17.86
CA ALA A 91 9.88 25.03 17.53
C ALA A 91 9.96 25.90 16.26
N ASP A 92 11.10 26.56 16.06
CA ASP A 92 11.38 27.47 14.95
C ASP A 92 12.00 26.76 13.74
N ALA A 93 12.06 25.42 13.76
CA ALA A 93 12.62 24.64 12.66
C ALA A 93 11.82 24.88 11.37
N THR A 94 12.49 25.50 10.41
CA THR A 94 12.02 25.66 9.03
C THR A 94 12.66 24.59 8.14
N GLY A 95 12.10 24.35 6.95
CA GLY A 95 12.69 23.42 5.95
C GLY A 95 11.94 22.11 5.71
N PHE A 96 10.93 21.76 6.53
CA PHE A 96 10.06 20.61 6.27
C PHE A 96 8.58 21.00 6.16
N GLU A 97 8.10 21.06 4.91
CA GLU A 97 6.74 21.50 4.62
C GLU A 97 5.69 20.38 4.58
N ALA A 98 6.10 19.12 4.79
CA ALA A 98 5.20 17.96 4.63
C ALA A 98 4.35 18.07 3.35
N SER A 99 4.98 18.41 2.21
CA SER A 99 4.29 18.71 0.96
C SER A 99 3.45 17.52 0.45
N SER A 100 2.52 17.79 -0.48
CA SER A 100 1.74 16.73 -1.15
C SER A 100 2.64 15.68 -1.82
N GLY A 101 3.71 16.12 -2.50
CA GLY A 101 4.70 15.26 -3.11
C GLY A 101 5.49 14.42 -2.09
N TRP A 102 5.87 15.02 -0.95
CA TRP A 102 6.49 14.27 0.15
C TRP A 102 5.55 13.19 0.67
N LEU A 103 4.28 13.53 0.93
CA LEU A 103 3.29 12.59 1.46
C LEU A 103 3.02 11.44 0.48
N ALA A 104 2.89 11.73 -0.81
CA ALA A 104 2.69 10.71 -1.85
C ALA A 104 3.89 9.73 -1.88
N ARG A 105 5.11 10.26 -1.90
CA ARG A 105 6.34 9.44 -1.86
C ARG A 105 6.50 8.68 -0.54
N PHE A 106 6.10 9.27 0.58
CA PHE A 106 6.11 8.62 1.88
C PHE A 106 5.16 7.43 1.90
N LYS A 107 3.92 7.62 1.43
CA LYS A 107 2.93 6.56 1.32
C LYS A 107 3.39 5.41 0.43
N ILE A 108 3.92 5.72 -0.76
CA ILE A 108 4.48 4.71 -1.67
C ILE A 108 5.62 3.94 -0.99
N ARG A 109 6.59 4.65 -0.40
CA ARG A 109 7.75 4.02 0.26
C ARG A 109 7.37 3.13 1.44
N ARG A 110 6.30 3.49 2.15
CA ARG A 110 5.79 2.76 3.33
C ARG A 110 4.62 1.83 3.02
N ASN A 111 4.30 1.63 1.74
CA ASN A 111 3.14 0.85 1.27
C ASN A 111 1.81 1.23 1.96
N LEU A 112 1.60 2.53 2.21
CA LEU A 112 0.40 3.05 2.84
C LEU A 112 -0.62 3.45 1.77
N VAL A 113 -1.85 2.99 1.93
CA VAL A 113 -2.96 3.35 1.06
C VAL A 113 -4.02 4.08 1.88
N SER A 114 -4.39 5.30 1.47
CA SER A 114 -5.58 5.96 2.02
C SER A 114 -6.80 5.44 1.27
N ARG A 115 -7.31 4.26 1.68
CA ARG A 115 -8.58 3.77 1.13
C ARG A 115 -9.71 4.54 1.81
N ARG A 116 -10.60 5.14 1.01
CA ARG A 116 -11.95 5.42 1.50
C ARG A 116 -12.60 4.05 1.69
N GLN A 117 -13.30 3.83 2.80
CA GLN A 117 -14.40 2.87 2.74
C GLN A 117 -15.27 3.38 1.59
N THR A 118 -15.33 2.62 0.50
CA THR A 118 -16.55 2.60 -0.28
C THR A 118 -17.58 2.16 0.73
N THR A 119 -18.50 3.05 1.09
CA THR A 119 -19.75 2.58 1.68
C THR A 119 -20.34 1.71 0.60
N THR A 120 -20.03 0.42 0.62
CA THR A 120 -20.84 -0.58 -0.05
C THR A 120 -22.16 -0.44 0.67
N ARG A 121 -23.05 0.39 0.12
CA ARG A 121 -24.44 0.42 0.50
C ARG A 121 -24.90 -0.98 0.13
N SER A 122 -24.80 -1.90 1.08
CA SER A 122 -25.42 -3.20 0.92
C SER A 122 -26.87 -2.90 0.62
N LEU A 123 -27.28 -3.34 -0.56
CA LEU A 123 -28.67 -3.27 -0.96
C LEU A 123 -29.49 -3.98 0.13
N PRO A 124 -30.59 -3.37 0.63
CA PRO A 124 -31.44 -4.01 1.63
C PRO A 124 -31.85 -5.42 1.19
N VAL A 125 -32.06 -6.34 2.13
CA VAL A 125 -32.42 -7.73 1.79
C VAL A 125 -33.67 -7.80 0.89
N ASP A 126 -34.58 -6.83 0.99
CA ASP A 126 -35.81 -6.72 0.19
C ASP A 126 -35.78 -5.57 -0.84
N VAL A 127 -34.70 -5.43 -1.59
CA VAL A 127 -34.67 -4.47 -2.72
C VAL A 127 -35.81 -4.70 -3.72
N PRO A 128 -36.18 -5.94 -4.10
CA PRO A 128 -37.27 -6.17 -5.03
C PRO A 128 -38.60 -5.62 -4.51
N GLY A 129 -38.93 -5.81 -3.22
CA GLY A 129 -40.15 -5.28 -2.61
C GLY A 129 -40.17 -3.76 -2.57
N ILE A 130 -39.06 -3.13 -2.16
CA ILE A 130 -38.92 -1.67 -2.09
C ILE A 130 -39.10 -1.04 -3.49
N CYS A 131 -38.45 -1.59 -4.51
CA CYS A 131 -38.55 -1.10 -5.88
C CYS A 131 -39.97 -1.26 -6.44
N ARG A 132 -40.62 -2.42 -6.24
CA ARG A 132 -42.02 -2.63 -6.67
C ARG A 132 -42.97 -1.67 -5.97
N GLY A 133 -42.84 -1.51 -4.65
CA GLY A 133 -43.69 -0.60 -3.88
C GLY A 133 -43.54 0.86 -4.31
N PHE A 134 -42.32 1.29 -4.66
CA PHE A 134 -42.10 2.62 -5.23
C PHE A 134 -42.80 2.79 -6.58
N ILE A 135 -42.62 1.84 -7.50
CA ILE A 135 -43.23 1.87 -8.84
C ILE A 135 -44.76 1.92 -8.73
N GLN A 136 -45.36 1.07 -7.89
CA GLN A 136 -46.81 1.03 -7.69
C GLN A 136 -47.35 2.36 -7.14
N ARG A 137 -46.66 2.96 -6.16
CA ARG A 137 -47.05 4.28 -5.62
C ARG A 137 -46.94 5.38 -6.67
N ALA A 138 -45.88 5.37 -7.47
CA ALA A 138 -45.72 6.32 -8.56
C ALA A 138 -46.84 6.19 -9.61
N GLN A 139 -47.14 4.96 -10.03
CA GLN A 139 -48.25 4.68 -10.94
C GLN A 139 -49.61 5.12 -10.37
N TYR A 140 -49.87 4.83 -9.09
CA TYR A 140 -51.09 5.28 -8.41
C TYR A 140 -51.20 6.81 -8.42
N LEU A 141 -50.12 7.54 -8.14
CA LEU A 141 -50.13 9.00 -8.14
C LEU A 141 -50.34 9.58 -9.55
N ILE A 142 -49.71 8.98 -10.56
CA ILE A 142 -49.90 9.36 -11.97
C ILE A 142 -51.38 9.24 -12.36
N VAL A 143 -52.01 8.11 -12.04
CA VAL A 143 -53.43 7.87 -12.33
C VAL A 143 -54.31 8.81 -11.51
N LYS A 144 -54.08 8.93 -10.20
CA LYS A 144 -54.89 9.75 -9.29
C LYS A 144 -54.90 11.23 -9.67
N HIS A 145 -53.77 11.76 -10.12
CA HIS A 145 -53.61 13.17 -10.44
C HIS A 145 -53.68 13.46 -11.94
N GLY A 146 -53.97 12.46 -12.78
CA GLY A 146 -54.05 12.63 -14.24
C GLY A 146 -52.77 13.19 -14.86
N ILE A 147 -51.61 12.84 -14.30
CA ILE A 147 -50.31 13.33 -14.78
C ILE A 147 -50.08 12.69 -16.15
N LYS A 148 -50.01 13.52 -17.20
CA LYS A 148 -49.64 13.03 -18.53
C LYS A 148 -48.16 12.61 -18.53
N PRO A 149 -47.82 11.49 -19.19
CA PRO A 149 -46.44 11.03 -19.31
C PRO A 149 -45.56 12.05 -20.03
#